data_AF-H2VFQ7-F1
#
_entry.id   AF-H2VFQ7-F1
#
_cell.length_a   1.000
_cell.length_b   1.000
_cell.length_c   1.000
_cell.angle_alpha   90.00
_cell.angle_beta   90.00
_cell.angle_gamma   90.00
#
_symmetry.space_group_name_H-M   'P 1'
#
loop_
_entity.id
_entity.type
_entity.pdbx_description
1 polymer ?
#
loop_
_entity_poly.entity_id
_entity_poly.type
_entity_poly.pdbx_seq_one_letter_code
_entity_poly.pdbx_strand_id
1 'polypeptide(L)'
;MVNQTSEASAYSANCKAVAQVFVQTSYHGGEFDQPISMDELVKRTGLSKEDVKDGIDDLGSEMVLFQDDGHSIAPHAKLYAVFDSFWMAWRPADDALTLAKAMVSEKNFPTDPSQISDFMAWEPRRLNPAMTYLACHHLAETHESGNGSPWIYNLLMKNAETSRYVHNMA
;
A
#
# COMPACT_ATOMS: atom_id res chain seq x y z
N MET A 1 -7.44 -1.59 -21.14
CA MET A 1 -7.85 -0.28 -20.61
C MET A 1 -8.60 -0.53 -19.31
N VAL A 2 -7.88 -0.65 -18.19
CA VAL A 2 -8.53 -0.79 -16.88
C VAL A 2 -8.98 0.61 -16.47
N ASN A 3 -10.29 0.79 -16.39
CA ASN A 3 -10.94 2.05 -16.16
C ASN A 3 -10.66 2.48 -14.70
N GLN A 4 -9.67 3.35 -14.47
CA GLN A 4 -9.32 3.87 -13.13
C GLN A 4 -10.39 4.82 -12.54
N THR A 5 -11.53 4.99 -13.20
CA THR A 5 -12.56 5.96 -12.84
C THR A 5 -13.60 5.48 -11.81
N SER A 6 -13.57 4.22 -11.34
CA SER A 6 -14.59 3.70 -10.40
C SER A 6 -14.17 3.56 -8.93
N GLU A 7 -12.88 3.63 -8.58
CA GLU A 7 -12.47 3.36 -7.19
C GLU A 7 -12.69 4.56 -6.25
N ALA A 8 -12.53 5.78 -6.76
CA ALA A 8 -12.71 6.99 -5.95
C ALA A 8 -14.16 7.21 -5.46
N SER A 9 -15.17 6.68 -6.16
CA SER A 9 -16.57 6.73 -5.73
C SER A 9 -17.00 5.53 -4.90
N ALA A 10 -16.17 4.49 -4.77
CA ALA A 10 -16.54 3.24 -4.09
C ALA A 10 -16.43 3.34 -2.56
N TYR A 11 -15.51 4.18 -2.05
CA TYR A 11 -15.28 4.33 -0.61
C TYR A 11 -16.10 5.49 -0.02
N SER A 12 -16.75 5.23 1.12
CA SER A 12 -17.51 6.22 1.88
C SER A 12 -16.61 7.36 2.40
N ALA A 13 -17.24 8.47 2.81
CA ALA A 13 -16.50 9.58 3.41
C ALA A 13 -15.82 9.16 4.72
N ASN A 14 -16.49 8.35 5.55
CA ASN A 14 -15.95 7.84 6.81
C ASN A 14 -14.74 6.92 6.56
N CYS A 15 -14.85 6.00 5.59
CA CYS A 15 -13.77 5.12 5.15
C CYS A 15 -12.52 5.92 4.73
N LYS A 16 -12.69 6.94 3.89
CA LYS A 16 -11.59 7.79 3.44
C LYS A 16 -10.98 8.59 4.59
N ALA A 17 -11.78 9.12 5.51
CA ALA A 17 -11.28 9.85 6.66
C ALA A 17 -10.38 8.96 7.54
N VAL A 18 -10.79 7.71 7.79
CA VAL A 18 -9.98 6.73 8.55
C VAL A 18 -8.71 6.37 7.77
N ALA A 19 -8.81 6.04 6.49
CA ALA A 19 -7.66 5.69 5.65
C ALA A 19 -6.63 6.83 5.57
N GLN A 20 -7.10 8.08 5.48
CA GLN A 20 -6.24 9.27 5.43
C GLN A 20 -5.35 9.36 6.67
N VAL A 21 -5.89 9.04 7.85
CA VAL A 21 -5.10 9.06 9.09
C VAL A 21 -3.93 8.10 8.97
N PHE A 22 -4.15 6.84 8.58
CA PHE A 22 -3.08 5.86 8.40
C PHE A 22 -2.07 6.28 7.33
N VAL A 23 -2.52 6.78 6.18
CA VAL A 23 -1.65 7.25 5.08
C VAL A 23 -0.71 8.36 5.55
N GLN A 24 -1.24 9.33 6.31
CA GLN A 24 -0.49 10.50 6.75
C GLN A 24 0.42 10.26 7.95
N THR A 25 0.15 9.23 8.77
CA THR A 25 0.99 8.89 9.92
C THR A 25 2.07 7.87 9.59
N SER A 26 1.90 7.12 8.51
CA SER A 26 2.78 6.02 8.12
C SER A 26 4.23 6.45 7.89
N TYR A 27 5.18 5.66 8.42
CA TYR A 27 6.61 5.84 8.17
C TYR A 27 7.10 5.07 6.94
N HIS A 28 6.59 3.87 6.71
CA HIS A 28 7.10 2.96 5.68
C HIS A 28 6.03 2.42 4.73
N GLY A 29 4.74 2.68 4.96
CA GLY A 29 3.65 2.25 4.06
C GLY A 29 3.50 0.73 4.02
N GLY A 30 3.70 0.07 5.16
CA GLY A 30 3.71 -1.37 5.29
C GLY A 30 2.67 -1.90 6.27
N GLU A 31 2.48 -3.22 6.29
CA GLU A 31 1.62 -3.85 7.29
C GLU A 31 2.11 -3.57 8.72
N PHE A 32 1.18 -3.35 9.64
CA PHE A 32 1.44 -2.95 11.03
C PHE A 32 2.19 -1.61 11.21
N ASP A 33 2.30 -0.79 10.16
CA ASP A 33 2.97 0.51 10.28
C ASP A 33 2.10 1.53 11.02
N GLN A 34 2.57 1.99 12.17
CA GLN A 34 1.86 2.92 13.07
C GLN A 34 0.42 2.48 13.40
N PRO A 35 0.21 1.39 14.17
CA PRO A 35 -1.13 1.03 14.65
C PRO A 35 -1.73 2.16 15.50
N ILE A 36 -3.03 2.41 15.35
CA ILE A 36 -3.74 3.54 15.98
C ILE A 36 -4.93 3.02 16.78
N SER A 37 -5.11 3.51 18.01
CA SER A 37 -6.27 3.16 18.82
C SER A 37 -7.55 3.82 18.29
N MET A 38 -8.69 3.22 18.59
CA MET A 38 -10.02 3.77 18.28
C MET A 38 -10.17 5.22 18.78
N ASP A 39 -9.74 5.51 20.02
CA ASP A 39 -9.85 6.85 20.61
C ASP A 39 -9.01 7.90 19.85
N GLU A 40 -7.82 7.52 19.39
CA GLU A 40 -6.98 8.41 18.60
C GLU A 40 -7.52 8.58 17.17
N LEU A 41 -8.13 7.55 16.57
CA LEU A 41 -8.83 7.69 15.29
C LEU A 41 -10.02 8.66 15.40
N VAL A 42 -10.85 8.53 16.45
CA VAL A 42 -11.94 9.48 16.75
C VAL A 42 -11.40 10.90 16.85
N LYS A 43 -10.32 11.09 17.62
CA LYS A 43 -9.72 12.41 17.82
C LYS A 43 -9.14 12.99 16.53
N ARG A 44 -8.45 12.19 15.70
CA ARG A 44 -7.79 12.67 14.46
C ARG A 44 -8.77 12.93 13.32
N THR A 45 -9.80 12.11 13.21
CA THR A 45 -10.84 12.27 12.18
C THR A 45 -11.87 13.33 12.56
N GLY A 46 -12.09 13.57 13.87
CA GLY A 46 -13.16 14.42 14.38
C GLY A 46 -14.56 13.79 14.23
N LEU A 47 -14.63 12.52 13.84
CA LEU A 47 -15.86 11.77 13.67
C LEU A 47 -16.37 11.20 14.99
N SER A 48 -17.63 10.77 15.02
CA SER A 48 -18.14 9.99 16.15
C SER A 48 -17.49 8.60 16.19
N LYS A 49 -17.50 7.95 17.36
CA LYS A 49 -16.99 6.56 17.47
C LYS A 49 -17.74 5.59 16.54
N GLU A 50 -19.03 5.81 16.32
CA GLU A 50 -19.86 5.01 15.43
C GLU A 50 -19.45 5.22 13.96
N ASP A 51 -19.27 6.47 13.53
CA ASP A 51 -18.79 6.80 12.18
C ASP A 51 -17.38 6.24 11.90
N VAL A 52 -16.48 6.24 12.90
CA VAL A 52 -15.16 5.62 12.76
C VAL A 52 -15.28 4.11 12.60
N LYS A 53 -16.20 3.45 13.33
CA LYS A 53 -16.47 2.02 13.18
C LYS A 53 -17.01 1.71 11.79
N ASP A 54 -17.98 2.48 11.30
CA ASP A 54 -18.50 2.33 9.94
C ASP A 54 -17.39 2.49 8.89
N GLY A 55 -16.49 3.47 9.09
CA GLY A 55 -15.33 3.66 8.22
C GLY A 55 -14.33 2.48 8.24
N ILE A 56 -14.13 1.86 9.40
CA ILE A 56 -13.29 0.66 9.56
C ILE A 56 -13.96 -0.56 8.91
N ASP A 57 -15.26 -0.73 9.10
CA ASP A 57 -16.04 -1.83 8.52
C ASP A 57 -16.05 -1.74 6.98
N ASP A 58 -16.20 -0.53 6.44
CA ASP A 58 -16.09 -0.25 5.00
C ASP A 58 -14.68 -0.55 4.43
N LEU A 59 -13.62 -0.32 5.23
CA LEU A 59 -12.25 -0.69 4.86
C LEU A 59 -12.08 -2.22 4.85
N GLY A 60 -12.69 -2.91 5.80
CA GLY A 60 -12.67 -4.36 5.92
C GLY A 60 -11.29 -4.94 6.25
N SER A 61 -11.26 -6.26 6.45
CA SER A 61 -10.05 -6.98 6.88
C SER A 61 -8.91 -7.02 5.85
N GLU A 62 -9.19 -6.65 4.60
CA GLU A 62 -8.17 -6.54 3.56
C GLU A 62 -7.33 -5.27 3.66
N MET A 63 -7.81 -4.25 4.38
CA MET A 63 -7.16 -2.94 4.51
C MET A 63 -6.73 -2.66 5.94
N VAL A 64 -7.46 -3.15 6.94
CA VAL A 64 -7.16 -2.94 8.35
C VAL A 64 -7.34 -4.22 9.18
N LEU A 65 -6.41 -4.44 10.10
CA LEU A 65 -6.30 -5.58 11.00
C LEU A 65 -6.69 -5.16 12.43
N PHE A 66 -7.00 -6.15 13.28
CA PHE A 66 -7.37 -5.95 14.69
C PHE A 66 -8.53 -4.95 14.89
N GLN A 67 -9.68 -5.25 14.26
CA GLN A 67 -10.85 -4.36 14.26
C GLN A 67 -11.68 -4.41 15.56
N ASP A 68 -11.24 -5.16 16.57
CA ASP A 68 -11.88 -5.17 17.88
C ASP A 68 -11.47 -3.96 18.75
N ASP A 69 -12.32 -3.62 19.73
CA ASP A 69 -12.05 -2.52 20.67
C ASP A 69 -10.89 -2.83 21.66
N GLY A 70 -10.27 -4.02 21.59
CA GLY A 70 -9.24 -4.48 22.53
C GLY A 70 -7.79 -4.24 22.08
N HIS A 71 -7.58 -3.90 20.81
CA HIS A 71 -6.27 -3.68 20.22
C HIS A 71 -6.20 -2.36 19.46
N SER A 72 -4.98 -1.89 19.18
CA SER A 72 -4.82 -0.82 18.19
C SER A 72 -5.10 -1.37 16.81
N ILE A 73 -5.88 -0.64 16.03
CA ILE A 73 -6.19 -0.98 14.66
C ILE A 73 -4.90 -0.81 13.85
N ALA A 74 -4.50 -1.86 13.16
CA ALA A 74 -3.27 -1.87 12.37
C ALA A 74 -3.59 -1.81 10.88
N PRO A 75 -2.83 -1.07 10.07
CA PRO A 75 -3.03 -1.07 8.63
C PRO A 75 -2.46 -2.36 8.02
N HIS A 76 -3.15 -2.89 7.00
CA HIS A 76 -2.60 -3.87 6.07
C HIS A 76 -1.87 -3.13 4.94
N ALA A 77 -0.83 -3.72 4.34
CA ALA A 77 -0.04 -3.05 3.30
C ALA A 77 -0.88 -2.59 2.08
N LYS A 78 -1.95 -3.33 1.77
CA LYS A 78 -2.90 -3.02 0.69
C LYS A 78 -3.58 -1.64 0.87
N LEU A 79 -3.75 -1.18 2.10
CA LEU A 79 -4.32 0.15 2.38
C LEU A 79 -3.51 1.22 1.65
N TYR A 80 -2.18 1.20 1.78
CA TYR A 80 -1.31 2.19 1.14
C TYR A 80 -1.26 2.04 -0.38
N ALA A 81 -1.28 0.81 -0.89
CA ALA A 81 -1.29 0.54 -2.33
C ALA A 81 -2.54 1.11 -3.03
N VAL A 82 -3.66 1.29 -2.31
CA VAL A 82 -4.88 1.90 -2.82
C VAL A 82 -4.92 3.40 -2.49
N PHE A 83 -4.77 3.74 -1.21
CA PHE A 83 -5.15 5.04 -0.69
C PHE A 83 -4.06 6.12 -0.80
N ASP A 84 -2.80 5.77 -1.02
CA ASP A 84 -1.75 6.78 -1.22
C ASP A 84 -2.08 7.72 -2.38
N SER A 85 -2.77 7.23 -3.41
CA SER A 85 -3.15 8.01 -4.58
C SER A 85 -4.06 9.21 -4.30
N PHE A 86 -4.72 9.27 -3.13
CA PHE A 86 -5.58 10.38 -2.75
C PHE A 86 -4.82 11.53 -2.06
N TRP A 87 -3.71 11.23 -1.36
CA TRP A 87 -3.09 12.19 -0.44
C TRP A 87 -1.57 12.32 -0.58
N MET A 88 -0.91 11.37 -1.25
CA MET A 88 0.53 11.42 -1.49
C MET A 88 0.84 12.04 -2.86
N ALA A 89 2.07 12.54 -3.02
CA ALA A 89 2.53 13.10 -4.29
C ALA A 89 2.79 12.03 -5.37
N TRP A 90 2.73 10.75 -4.99
CA TRP A 90 2.90 9.59 -5.87
C TRP A 90 1.61 8.77 -5.95
N ARG A 91 1.54 7.92 -6.97
CA ARG A 91 0.43 7.00 -7.19
C ARG A 91 1.00 5.59 -7.27
N PRO A 92 0.63 4.66 -6.36
CA PRO A 92 1.23 3.32 -6.32
C PRO A 92 1.15 2.56 -7.64
N ALA A 93 0.07 2.70 -8.42
CA ALA A 93 -0.06 2.07 -9.73
C ALA A 93 0.96 2.61 -10.76
N ASP A 94 1.20 3.93 -10.77
CA ASP A 94 2.15 4.56 -11.71
C ASP A 94 3.59 4.23 -11.32
N ASP A 95 3.86 4.19 -10.01
CA ASP A 95 5.15 3.76 -9.46
C ASP A 95 5.40 2.27 -9.69
N ALA A 96 4.39 1.42 -9.54
CA ALA A 96 4.47 0.00 -9.84
C ALA A 96 4.80 -0.26 -11.32
N LEU A 97 4.21 0.51 -12.24
CA LEU A 97 4.58 0.44 -13.66
C LEU A 97 6.01 0.87 -13.89
N THR A 98 6.47 1.93 -13.22
CA THR A 98 7.85 2.40 -13.30
C THR A 98 8.84 1.35 -12.79
N LEU A 99 8.52 0.74 -11.65
CA LEU A 99 9.29 -0.36 -11.05
C LEU A 99 9.32 -1.59 -11.97
N ALA A 100 8.17 -2.02 -12.50
CA ALA A 100 8.07 -3.15 -13.42
C ALA A 100 8.86 -2.91 -14.72
N LYS A 101 8.85 -1.68 -15.26
CA LYS A 101 9.67 -1.31 -16.42
C LYS A 101 11.16 -1.50 -16.13
N ALA A 102 11.64 -1.01 -14.98
CA ALA A 102 13.03 -1.18 -14.57
C ALA A 102 13.39 -2.66 -14.37
N MET A 103 12.52 -3.45 -13.74
CA MET A 103 12.70 -4.91 -13.60
C MET A 103 12.85 -5.63 -14.95
N VAL A 104 12.19 -5.16 -16.01
CA VAL A 104 12.23 -5.76 -17.35
C VAL A 104 13.42 -5.25 -18.18
N SER A 105 13.75 -3.95 -18.09
CA SER A 105 14.79 -3.33 -18.91
C SER A 105 16.21 -3.58 -18.40
N GLU A 106 16.38 -3.62 -17.08
CA GLU A 106 17.70 -3.69 -16.46
C GLU A 106 18.17 -5.13 -16.28
N LYS A 107 19.25 -5.49 -16.97
CA LYS A 107 19.79 -6.86 -16.97
C LYS A 107 20.10 -7.38 -15.57
N ASN A 108 20.57 -6.50 -14.68
CA ASN A 108 20.97 -6.82 -13.31
C ASN A 108 20.11 -6.08 -12.28
N PHE A 109 18.80 -5.91 -12.56
CA PHE A 109 17.90 -5.30 -11.60
C PHE A 109 17.94 -6.05 -10.25
N PRO A 110 18.12 -5.37 -9.12
CA PRO A 110 18.18 -6.02 -7.82
C PRO A 110 16.85 -6.66 -7.44
N THR A 111 16.88 -7.73 -6.65
CA THR A 111 15.67 -8.37 -6.11
C THR A 111 15.44 -8.04 -4.64
N ASP A 112 16.48 -7.61 -3.92
CA ASP A 112 16.39 -7.18 -2.53
C ASP A 112 15.79 -5.76 -2.44
N PRO A 113 14.74 -5.52 -1.64
CA PRO A 113 14.10 -4.20 -1.55
C PRO A 113 15.01 -3.05 -1.12
N SER A 114 16.01 -3.30 -0.28
CA SER A 114 16.98 -2.24 0.09
C SER A 114 17.80 -1.83 -1.12
N GLN A 115 18.25 -2.80 -1.91
CA GLN A 115 18.99 -2.52 -3.14
C GLN A 115 18.11 -1.90 -4.24
N ILE A 116 16.83 -2.29 -4.31
CA ILE A 116 15.85 -1.66 -5.21
C ILE A 116 15.64 -0.19 -4.80
N SER A 117 15.52 0.07 -3.50
CA SER A 117 15.39 1.43 -2.95
C SER A 117 16.58 2.31 -3.34
N ASP A 118 17.80 1.81 -3.16
CA ASP A 118 19.03 2.49 -3.59
C ASP A 118 19.05 2.74 -5.10
N PHE A 119 18.67 1.74 -5.89
CA PHE A 119 18.64 1.82 -7.36
C PHE A 119 17.62 2.85 -7.86
N MET A 120 16.42 2.86 -7.28
CA MET A 120 15.31 3.74 -7.67
C MET A 120 15.39 5.12 -7.02
N ALA A 121 16.26 5.31 -6.02
CA ALA A 121 16.28 6.45 -5.11
C ALA A 121 14.90 6.71 -4.45
N TRP A 122 14.23 5.63 -4.04
CA TRP A 122 12.90 5.68 -3.41
C TRP A 122 12.96 5.24 -1.97
N GLU A 123 12.48 6.09 -1.07
CA GLU A 123 12.29 5.75 0.35
C GLU A 123 11.31 4.58 0.53
N PRO A 124 11.40 3.83 1.65
CA PRO A 124 10.50 2.71 1.95
C PRO A 124 9.02 3.08 1.84
N ARG A 125 8.66 4.29 2.32
CA ARG A 125 7.30 4.81 2.28
C ARG A 125 6.67 4.83 0.89
N ARG A 126 7.50 4.99 -0.16
CA ARG A 126 7.07 4.99 -1.56
C ARG A 126 7.22 3.62 -2.20
N LEU A 127 8.31 2.91 -1.92
CA LEU A 127 8.60 1.62 -2.56
C LEU A 127 7.65 0.51 -2.08
N ASN A 128 7.34 0.43 -0.78
CA ASN A 128 6.47 -0.62 -0.24
C ASN A 128 5.08 -0.65 -0.91
N PRO A 129 4.34 0.47 -1.03
CA PRO A 129 3.06 0.49 -1.74
C PRO A 129 3.15 0.05 -3.21
N ALA A 130 4.23 0.41 -3.92
CA ALA A 130 4.45 0.00 -5.31
C ALA A 130 4.69 -1.51 -5.42
N MET A 131 5.49 -2.10 -4.51
CA MET A 131 5.69 -3.54 -4.44
C MET A 131 4.40 -4.28 -4.09
N THR A 132 3.64 -3.78 -3.11
CA THR A 132 2.35 -4.36 -2.73
C THR A 132 1.34 -4.32 -3.88
N TYR A 133 1.32 -3.22 -4.65
CA TYR A 133 0.49 -3.16 -5.85
C TYR A 133 0.84 -4.31 -6.82
N LEU A 134 2.12 -4.49 -7.15
CA LEU A 134 2.54 -5.59 -8.03
C LEU A 134 2.16 -6.97 -7.47
N ALA A 135 2.34 -7.18 -6.16
CA ALA A 135 2.01 -8.44 -5.50
C ALA A 135 0.49 -8.73 -5.51
N CYS A 136 -0.34 -7.76 -5.13
CA CYS A 136 -1.81 -7.90 -5.10
C CYS A 136 -2.41 -8.18 -6.50
N HIS A 137 -1.74 -7.74 -7.56
CA HIS A 137 -2.16 -7.96 -8.94
C HIS A 137 -1.43 -9.16 -9.61
N HIS A 138 -0.64 -9.93 -8.85
CA HIS A 138 0.15 -11.06 -9.35
C HIS A 138 1.14 -10.69 -10.48
N LEU A 139 1.55 -9.42 -10.53
CA LEU A 139 2.44 -8.86 -11.55
C LEU A 139 3.92 -9.06 -11.20
N ALA A 140 4.23 -9.53 -10.01
CA ALA A 140 5.56 -9.91 -9.56
C ALA A 140 5.45 -11.02 -8.51
N GLU A 141 6.54 -11.75 -8.31
CA GLU A 141 6.69 -12.68 -7.19
C GLU A 141 7.34 -11.96 -6.02
N THR A 142 6.79 -12.17 -4.82
CA THR A 142 7.29 -11.61 -3.57
C THR A 142 7.43 -12.70 -2.52
N HIS A 143 8.35 -12.52 -1.58
CA HIS A 143 8.39 -13.29 -0.34
C HIS A 143 8.26 -12.32 0.82
N GLU A 144 7.34 -12.58 1.73
CA GLU A 144 7.11 -11.75 2.91
C GLU A 144 8.36 -11.69 3.80
N SER A 145 8.55 -10.54 4.44
CA SER A 145 9.61 -10.36 5.43
C SER A 145 9.17 -10.87 6.79
N GLY A 146 9.90 -11.83 7.35
CA GLY A 146 9.73 -12.26 8.74
C GLY A 146 10.38 -11.33 9.76
N ASN A 147 11.25 -10.40 9.32
CA ASN A 147 12.03 -9.52 10.20
C ASN A 147 11.38 -8.15 10.43
N GLY A 148 10.40 -7.77 9.59
CA GLY A 148 9.75 -6.47 9.63
C GLY A 148 10.68 -5.28 9.30
N SER A 149 10.06 -4.11 9.16
CA SER A 149 10.59 -2.74 8.96
C SER A 149 12.09 -2.55 8.61
N PRO A 150 12.43 -1.79 7.54
CA PRO A 150 11.53 -0.93 6.76
C PRO A 150 10.85 -1.64 5.59
N TRP A 151 11.25 -2.88 5.27
CA TRP A 151 10.78 -3.62 4.11
C TRP A 151 9.76 -4.70 4.48
N ILE A 152 8.62 -4.72 3.79
CA ILE A 152 7.56 -5.71 3.99
C ILE A 152 7.79 -7.01 3.20
N TYR A 153 8.67 -6.97 2.20
CA TYR A 153 9.12 -8.13 1.44
C TYR A 153 10.63 -8.31 1.64
N ASN A 154 11.12 -9.54 1.51
CA ASN A 154 12.55 -9.85 1.46
C ASN A 154 13.07 -9.98 0.02
N LEU A 155 12.15 -10.16 -0.93
CA LEU A 155 12.49 -10.21 -2.36
C LEU A 155 11.32 -9.75 -3.22
N LEU A 156 11.64 -9.16 -4.36
CA LEU A 156 10.75 -8.87 -5.48
C LEU A 156 11.37 -9.41 -6.76
N MET A 157 10.66 -10.29 -7.46
CA MET A 157 11.12 -10.90 -8.71
C MET A 157 10.11 -10.71 -9.83
N LYS A 158 10.61 -10.45 -11.04
CA LYS A 158 9.75 -10.43 -12.23
C LYS A 158 9.29 -11.84 -12.59
N ASN A 159 8.05 -11.96 -13.01
CA ASN A 159 7.47 -13.16 -13.59
C ASN A 159 7.03 -12.88 -15.05
N ALA A 160 6.33 -13.82 -15.68
CA ALA A 160 5.83 -13.63 -17.03
C ALA A 160 4.82 -12.48 -17.13
N GLU A 161 4.00 -12.27 -16.10
CA GLU A 161 3.00 -11.20 -16.06
C GLU A 161 3.63 -9.82 -15.93
N THR A 162 4.79 -9.68 -15.27
CA THR A 162 5.53 -8.39 -15.22
C THR A 162 5.78 -7.85 -16.63
N SER A 163 6.26 -8.72 -17.54
CA SER A 163 6.59 -8.32 -18.91
C SER A 163 5.34 -7.99 -19.73
N ARG A 164 4.25 -8.77 -19.55
CA ARG A 164 2.97 -8.51 -20.21
C ARG A 164 2.33 -7.22 -19.73
N TYR A 165 2.42 -6.93 -18.44
CA TYR A 165 1.93 -5.69 -17.85
C TYR A 165 2.63 -4.48 -18.44
N VAL A 166 3.96 -4.51 -18.50
CA VAL A 166 4.75 -3.45 -19.14
C VAL A 166 4.35 -3.26 -20.61
N HIS A 167 4.16 -4.35 -21.36
CA HIS A 167 3.76 -4.27 -22.77
C HIS A 167 2.34 -3.72 -22.98
N ASN A 168 1.39 -4.08 -22.12
CA ASN A 168 -0.01 -3.68 -22.25
C ASN A 168 -0.28 -2.23 -21.78
N MET A 169 0.65 -1.64 -21.04
CA MET A 169 0.57 -0.28 -20.47
C MET A 169 1.53 0.70 -21.16
N ALA A 170 2.33 0.23 -22.12
CA ALA A 170 3.17 1.04 -22.99
C ALA A 170 2.38 1.46 -24.25
#